data_AF-A0A7W2NV61-F1
#
_entry.id   AF-A0A7W2NV61-F1
#
_cell.length_a   1.000
_cell.length_b   1.000
_cell.length_c   1.000
_cell.angle_alpha   90.00
_cell.angle_beta   90.00
_cell.angle_gamma   90.00
#
_symmetry.space_group_name_H-M   'P 1'
#
loop_
_entity.id
_entity.type
_entity.pdbx_description
1 polymer ?
#
loop_
_entity_poly.entity_id
_entity_poly.type
_entity_poly.pdbx_seq_one_letter_code
_entity_poly.pdbx_strand_id
1 'polypeptide(L)'
;MKSMMTKIFTYSLMLVFCFLSTVSYAKKSIEHCETTQDTTSGLSSCLDVVKEAVDRELQTWINNQVFILEEFALATGRRAALDMFKRSQRNFITFRENDCRWQYLAISPGTGAASAYKKCYILASKSRIKELEVINP
;
A
#
# COMPACT_ATOMS: atom_id res chain seq x y z
N MET A 1 -26.80 -18.37 -44.07
CA MET A 1 -27.20 -18.44 -42.64
C MET A 1 -26.22 -19.24 -41.77
N LYS A 2 -25.79 -20.46 -42.15
CA LYS A 2 -24.80 -21.28 -41.41
C LYS A 2 -23.47 -20.54 -41.10
N SER A 3 -22.88 -19.85 -42.09
CA SER A 3 -21.61 -19.11 -41.93
C SER A 3 -21.67 -17.93 -40.95
N MET A 4 -22.85 -17.32 -40.77
CA MET A 4 -23.02 -16.17 -39.87
C MET A 4 -23.15 -16.63 -38.40
N MET A 5 -23.78 -17.79 -38.16
CA MET A 5 -23.83 -18.43 -36.85
C MET A 5 -22.45 -18.91 -36.37
N THR A 6 -21.60 -19.44 -37.26
CA THR A 6 -20.24 -19.87 -36.86
C THR A 6 -19.36 -18.69 -36.46
N LYS A 7 -19.48 -17.55 -37.15
CA LYS A 7 -18.75 -16.33 -36.80
C LYS A 7 -19.19 -15.76 -35.45
N ILE A 8 -20.50 -15.72 -35.18
CA ILE A 8 -21.05 -15.29 -33.88
C ILE A 8 -20.57 -16.21 -32.76
N PHE A 9 -20.52 -17.52 -33.00
CA PHE A 9 -20.01 -18.49 -32.03
C PHE A 9 -18.50 -18.31 -31.76
N THR A 10 -17.68 -18.02 -32.78
CA THR A 10 -16.25 -17.75 -32.60
C THR A 10 -15.97 -16.42 -31.88
N TYR A 11 -16.79 -15.38 -32.11
CA TYR A 11 -16.65 -14.10 -31.40
C TYR A 11 -17.08 -14.21 -29.93
N SER A 12 -18.12 -15.02 -29.65
CA SER A 12 -18.58 -15.27 -28.29
C SER A 12 -17.55 -16.08 -27.46
N LEU A 13 -16.81 -16.99 -28.10
CA LEU A 13 -15.77 -17.78 -27.44
C LEU A 13 -14.51 -16.96 -27.08
N MET A 14 -14.16 -15.93 -27.88
CA MET A 14 -13.03 -15.02 -27.59
C MET A 14 -13.32 -14.04 -26.44
N LEU A 15 -14.58 -13.63 -26.25
CA LEU A 15 -14.97 -12.70 -25.18
C LEU A 15 -14.93 -13.33 -23.78
N VAL A 16 -15.11 -14.65 -23.66
CA VAL A 16 -15.11 -15.36 -22.37
C VAL A 16 -13.68 -15.50 -21.80
N PHE A 17 -12.64 -15.56 -22.64
CA PHE A 17 -11.26 -15.75 -22.20
C PHE A 17 -10.65 -14.51 -21.50
N CYS A 18 -11.22 -13.31 -21.69
CA CYS A 18 -10.73 -12.09 -21.04
C CYS A 18 -11.17 -11.94 -19.57
N PHE A 19 -12.17 -12.69 -19.11
CA PHE A 19 -12.72 -12.54 -17.74
C PHE A 19 -12.06 -13.42 -16.68
N LEU A 20 -11.09 -14.27 -17.05
CA LEU A 20 -10.43 -15.22 -16.13
C LEU A 20 -9.02 -14.80 -15.69
N SER A 21 -8.57 -13.62 -16.07
CA SER A 21 -7.26 -13.07 -15.63
C SER A 21 -7.35 -12.56 -14.19
N THR A 22 -7.41 -13.45 -13.20
CA THR A 22 -7.14 -13.04 -11.81
C THR A 22 -5.65 -12.78 -11.68
N VAL A 23 -5.23 -11.52 -11.83
CA VAL A 23 -3.85 -11.14 -11.50
C VAL A 23 -3.72 -11.20 -9.98
N SER A 24 -3.33 -12.36 -9.47
CA SER A 24 -3.02 -12.56 -8.05
C SER A 24 -1.62 -12.01 -7.78
N TYR A 25 -1.53 -10.74 -7.42
CA TYR A 25 -0.30 -10.20 -6.83
C TYR A 25 -0.15 -10.78 -5.43
N ALA A 26 0.68 -11.82 -5.28
CA ALA A 26 1.15 -12.22 -3.96
C ALA A 26 1.81 -11.01 -3.29
N LYS A 27 1.24 -10.54 -2.17
CA LYS A 27 1.73 -9.38 -1.43
C LYS A 27 3.11 -9.73 -0.85
N LYS A 28 4.18 -9.34 -1.55
CA LYS A 28 5.55 -9.51 -1.07
C LYS A 28 5.67 -8.91 0.34
N SER A 29 6.25 -9.67 1.26
CA SER A 29 6.50 -9.24 2.64
C SER A 29 7.98 -8.90 2.83
N ILE A 30 8.33 -8.26 3.94
CA ILE A 30 9.75 -8.07 4.33
C ILE A 30 10.44 -9.45 4.39
N GLU A 31 9.83 -10.40 5.08
CA GLU A 31 10.33 -11.78 5.21
C GLU A 31 10.55 -12.45 3.85
N HIS A 32 9.61 -12.29 2.92
CA HIS A 32 9.76 -12.80 1.56
C HIS A 32 10.97 -12.17 0.85
N CYS A 33 11.19 -10.86 0.99
CA CYS A 33 12.36 -10.22 0.41
C CYS A 33 13.67 -10.67 1.06
N GLU A 34 13.70 -10.84 2.38
CA GLU A 34 14.88 -11.27 3.12
C GLU A 34 15.25 -12.74 2.84
N THR A 35 14.27 -13.59 2.52
CA THR A 35 14.48 -15.02 2.22
C THR A 35 14.76 -15.32 0.75
N THR A 36 14.42 -14.42 -0.17
CA THR A 36 14.54 -14.67 -1.63
C THR A 36 15.60 -13.83 -2.34
N GLN A 37 16.19 -12.84 -1.66
CA GLN A 37 17.15 -11.93 -2.28
C GLN A 37 18.53 -12.06 -1.62
N ASP A 38 19.50 -12.56 -2.39
CA ASP A 38 20.87 -12.77 -1.90
C ASP A 38 21.77 -11.54 -2.04
N THR A 39 21.33 -10.54 -2.80
CA THR A 39 22.11 -9.32 -3.07
C THR A 39 21.49 -8.11 -2.40
N THR A 40 22.33 -7.17 -1.95
CA THR A 40 21.88 -5.90 -1.37
C THR A 40 20.96 -5.12 -2.32
N SER A 41 21.29 -5.10 -3.62
CA SER A 41 20.47 -4.43 -4.63
C SER A 41 19.13 -5.14 -4.84
N GLY A 42 19.13 -6.48 -4.96
CA GLY A 42 17.92 -7.28 -5.08
C GLY A 42 16.99 -7.10 -3.88
N LEU A 43 17.53 -7.16 -2.66
CA LEU A 43 16.78 -6.90 -1.43
C LEU A 43 16.18 -5.50 -1.42
N SER A 44 17.00 -4.49 -1.76
CA SER A 44 16.58 -3.09 -1.83
C SER A 44 15.42 -2.90 -2.81
N SER A 45 15.50 -3.44 -4.02
CA SER A 45 14.43 -3.36 -5.03
C SER A 45 13.19 -4.15 -4.64
N CYS A 46 13.34 -5.33 -4.02
CA CYS A 46 12.20 -6.08 -3.50
C CYS A 46 11.45 -5.28 -2.43
N LEU A 47 12.17 -4.65 -1.50
CA LEU A 47 11.59 -3.81 -0.45
C LEU A 47 10.90 -2.56 -1.02
N ASP A 48 11.32 -2.03 -2.17
CA ASP A 48 10.58 -0.93 -2.83
C ASP A 48 9.18 -1.37 -3.24
N VAL A 49 9.03 -2.57 -3.81
CA VAL A 49 7.73 -3.14 -4.19
C VAL A 49 6.83 -3.33 -2.97
N VAL A 50 7.39 -3.83 -1.86
CA VAL A 50 6.65 -3.99 -0.60
C VAL A 50 6.21 -2.64 -0.06
N LYS A 51 7.11 -1.66 -0.04
CA LYS A 51 6.84 -0.30 0.42
C LYS A 51 5.70 0.33 -0.37
N GLU A 52 5.75 0.26 -1.70
CA GLU A 52 4.72 0.83 -2.58
C GLU A 52 3.35 0.16 -2.36
N ALA A 53 3.32 -1.16 -2.20
CA ALA A 53 2.09 -1.90 -1.91
C ALA A 53 1.47 -1.47 -0.57
N VAL A 54 2.31 -1.31 0.47
CA VAL A 54 1.86 -0.87 1.80
C VAL A 54 1.42 0.60 1.79
N ASP A 55 2.07 1.47 1.02
CA ASP A 55 1.64 2.86 0.87
C ASP A 55 0.26 2.98 0.21
N ARG A 56 -0.03 2.17 -0.82
CA ARG A 56 -1.37 2.12 -1.43
C ARG A 56 -2.43 1.67 -0.44
N GLU A 57 -2.15 0.62 0.32
CA GLU A 57 -3.06 0.12 1.35
C GLU A 57 -3.31 1.16 2.45
N LEU A 58 -2.26 1.81 2.95
CA LEU A 58 -2.38 2.89 3.93
C LEU A 58 -3.24 4.03 3.38
N GLN A 59 -3.06 4.41 2.12
CA GLN A 59 -3.88 5.46 1.50
C GLN A 59 -5.35 5.07 1.42
N THR A 60 -5.67 3.81 1.13
CA THR A 60 -7.05 3.30 1.16
C THR A 60 -7.68 3.48 2.54
N TRP A 61 -6.97 3.09 3.61
CA TRP A 61 -7.45 3.26 4.98
C TRP A 61 -7.61 4.72 5.39
N ILE A 62 -6.65 5.58 5.00
CA ILE A 62 -6.74 7.03 5.24
C ILE A 62 -7.96 7.61 4.52
N ASN A 63 -8.18 7.25 3.26
CA ASN A 63 -9.31 7.74 2.47
C ASN A 63 -10.64 7.31 3.09
N ASN A 64 -10.75 6.06 3.55
CA ASN A 64 -11.95 5.58 4.24
C ASN A 64 -12.26 6.41 5.49
N GLN A 65 -11.26 6.66 6.34
CA GLN A 65 -11.45 7.46 7.53
C GLN A 65 -11.79 8.93 7.21
N VAL A 66 -11.17 9.51 6.17
CA VAL A 66 -11.51 10.86 5.70
C VAL A 66 -12.97 10.93 5.27
N PHE A 67 -13.43 9.94 4.49
CA PHE A 67 -14.82 9.87 4.03
C PHE A 67 -15.81 9.85 5.20
N ILE A 68 -15.59 8.97 6.20
CA ILE A 68 -16.42 8.88 7.41
C ILE A 68 -16.47 10.22 8.16
N LEU A 69 -15.32 10.89 8.32
CA LEU A 69 -15.24 12.16 9.04
C LEU A 69 -15.83 13.33 8.23
N GLU A 70 -15.82 13.25 6.90
CA GLU A 70 -16.48 14.20 6.01
C GLU A 70 -18.01 14.06 6.12
N GLU A 71 -18.55 12.85 6.13
CA GLU A 71 -19.98 12.61 6.39
C GLU A 71 -20.41 13.12 7.77
N PHE A 72 -19.62 12.84 8.82
CA PHE A 72 -19.87 13.37 10.16
C PHE A 72 -19.88 14.90 10.19
N ALA A 73 -18.92 15.54 9.51
CA ALA A 73 -18.83 16.99 9.45
C ALA A 73 -20.00 17.60 8.66
N LEU A 74 -20.46 16.94 7.59
CA LEU A 74 -21.63 17.37 6.82
C LEU A 74 -22.92 17.28 7.65
N ALA A 75 -23.10 16.19 8.41
CA ALA A 75 -24.30 15.98 9.23
C ALA A 75 -24.37 16.90 10.45
N THR A 76 -23.23 17.23 11.07
CA THR A 76 -23.18 17.95 12.36
C THR A 76 -22.67 19.38 12.27
N GLY A 77 -22.05 19.76 11.15
CA GLY A 77 -21.28 21.00 11.01
C GLY A 77 -19.93 21.02 11.77
N ARG A 78 -19.60 19.98 12.54
CA ARG A 78 -18.40 19.95 13.41
C ARG A 78 -17.19 19.40 12.66
N ARG A 79 -16.33 20.29 12.15
CA ARG A 79 -15.15 19.94 11.34
C ARG A 79 -13.88 19.58 12.12
N ALA A 80 -13.84 19.86 13.42
CA ALA A 80 -12.61 19.73 14.22
C ALA A 80 -11.99 18.32 14.17
N ALA A 81 -12.81 17.27 14.18
CA ALA A 81 -12.33 15.88 14.09
C ALA A 81 -11.65 15.58 12.74
N LEU A 82 -12.27 15.99 11.63
CA LEU A 82 -11.71 15.86 10.28
C LEU A 82 -10.38 16.61 10.15
N ASP A 83 -10.33 17.84 10.63
CA ASP A 83 -9.14 18.69 10.53
C ASP A 83 -7.99 18.14 11.39
N MET A 84 -8.29 17.63 12.59
CA MET A 84 -7.29 16.97 13.44
C MET A 84 -6.83 15.63 12.86
N PHE A 85 -7.73 14.85 12.25
CA PHE A 85 -7.34 13.62 11.57
C PHE A 85 -6.38 13.92 10.39
N LYS A 86 -6.72 14.87 9.52
CA LYS A 86 -5.84 15.30 8.41
C LYS A 86 -4.49 15.82 8.92
N ARG A 87 -4.47 16.56 10.03
CA ARG A 87 -3.22 17.00 10.68
C ARG A 87 -2.40 15.83 11.22
N SER A 88 -3.04 14.86 11.87
CA SER A 88 -2.35 13.67 12.39
C SER A 88 -1.71 12.85 11.27
N GLN A 89 -2.31 12.79 10.07
CA GLN A 89 -1.69 12.11 8.92
C GLN A 89 -0.42 12.82 8.45
N ARG A 90 -0.43 14.17 8.39
CA ARG A 90 0.78 14.94 8.06
C ARG A 90 1.89 14.72 9.10
N ASN A 91 1.53 14.75 10.38
CA ASN A 91 2.48 14.48 11.47
C ASN A 91 3.05 13.07 11.38
N PHE A 92 2.22 12.08 11.05
CA PHE A 92 2.65 10.69 10.87
C PHE A 92 3.66 10.56 9.73
N ILE A 93 3.45 11.24 8.60
CA ILE A 93 4.42 11.26 7.48
C ILE A 93 5.77 11.78 7.95
N THR A 94 5.79 12.93 8.63
CA THR A 94 7.03 13.51 9.17
C THR A 94 7.70 12.61 10.22
N PHE A 95 6.91 12.01 11.11
CA PHE A 95 7.41 11.04 12.08
C PHE A 95 8.08 9.86 11.39
N ARG A 96 7.39 9.21 10.44
CA ARG A 96 7.90 8.04 9.70
C ARG A 96 9.18 8.38 8.94
N GLU A 97 9.22 9.53 8.27
CA GLU A 97 10.42 9.96 7.54
C GLU A 97 11.62 10.16 8.47
N ASN A 98 11.45 10.90 9.56
CA ASN A 98 12.52 11.17 10.51
C ASN A 98 12.96 9.91 11.27
N ASP A 99 12.00 9.08 11.69
CA ASP A 99 12.27 7.84 12.40
C ASP A 99 13.05 6.84 11.53
N CYS A 100 12.71 6.73 10.25
CA CYS A 100 13.46 5.87 9.35
C CYS A 100 14.78 6.49 8.90
N ARG A 101 14.87 7.82 8.85
CA ARG A 101 16.10 8.52 8.45
C ARG A 101 17.20 8.37 9.49
N TRP A 102 16.91 8.44 10.79
CA TRP A 102 17.97 8.25 11.79
C TRP A 102 18.53 6.82 11.74
N GLN A 103 17.68 5.82 11.51
CA GLN A 103 18.12 4.42 11.36
C GLN A 103 19.04 4.22 10.15
N TYR A 104 18.72 4.88 9.03
CA TYR A 104 19.60 4.93 7.87
C TYR A 104 20.98 5.51 8.23
N LEU A 105 20.98 6.67 8.92
CA LEU A 105 22.20 7.40 9.26
C LEU A 105 23.08 6.63 10.25
N ALA A 106 22.48 5.84 11.15
CA ALA A 106 23.22 4.99 12.09
C ALA A 106 24.00 3.86 11.39
N ILE A 107 23.64 3.48 10.16
CA ILE A 107 24.26 2.40 9.40
C ILE A 107 25.15 2.94 8.27
N SER A 108 24.84 4.12 7.73
CA SER A 108 25.57 4.75 6.63
C SER A 108 27.04 5.02 7.02
N PRO A 109 28.01 4.79 6.11
CA PRO A 109 27.90 4.42 4.70
C PRO A 109 27.78 2.90 4.42
N GLY A 110 27.47 2.07 5.43
CA GLY A 110 27.32 0.62 5.28
C GLY A 110 26.20 0.19 4.30
N THR A 111 26.37 -0.99 3.70
CA THR A 111 25.51 -1.52 2.62
C THR A 111 24.05 -1.79 3.05
N GLY A 112 23.77 -1.89 4.35
CA GLY A 112 22.43 -2.15 4.89
C GLY A 112 21.55 -0.91 5.10
N ALA A 113 22.08 0.31 4.95
CA ALA A 113 21.37 1.53 5.33
C ALA A 113 20.05 1.72 4.55
N ALA A 114 20.07 1.48 3.23
CA ALA A 114 18.86 1.58 2.39
C ALA A 114 17.79 0.56 2.80
N SER A 115 18.17 -0.69 3.06
CA SER A 115 17.25 -1.73 3.52
C SER A 115 16.67 -1.41 4.89
N ALA A 116 17.46 -0.85 5.82
CA ALA A 116 16.98 -0.44 7.12
C ALA A 116 15.91 0.67 7.03
N TYR A 117 16.16 1.71 6.21
CA TYR A 117 15.18 2.76 5.95
C TYR A 117 13.85 2.18 5.44
N LYS A 118 13.92 1.32 4.42
CA LYS A 118 12.72 0.74 3.78
C LYS A 118 11.95 -0.17 4.74
N LYS A 119 12.65 -0.99 5.53
CA LYS A 119 12.01 -1.85 6.54
C LYS A 119 11.31 -1.02 7.62
N CYS A 120 11.98 -0.01 8.18
CA CYS A 120 11.36 0.92 9.11
C CYS A 120 10.08 1.54 8.52
N TYR A 121 10.16 2.02 7.28
CA TYR A 121 9.06 2.69 6.62
C TYR A 121 7.85 1.74 6.47
N ILE A 122 8.10 0.52 5.99
CA ILE A 122 7.06 -0.52 5.84
C ILE A 122 6.42 -0.84 7.19
N LEU A 123 7.21 -1.01 8.25
CA LEU A 123 6.72 -1.36 9.58
C LEU A 123 5.89 -0.23 10.18
N ALA A 124 6.37 1.02 10.12
CA ALA A 124 5.64 2.18 10.60
C ALA A 124 4.28 2.34 9.88
N SER A 125 4.26 2.17 8.56
CA SER A 125 3.02 2.20 7.77
C SER A 125 2.06 1.07 8.14
N LYS A 126 2.55 -0.16 8.32
CA LYS A 126 1.72 -1.30 8.76
C LYS A 126 1.12 -1.09 10.15
N SER A 127 1.88 -0.52 11.08
CA SER A 127 1.36 -0.16 12.40
C SER A 127 0.23 0.87 12.29
N ARG A 128 0.36 1.86 11.41
CA ARG A 128 -0.69 2.86 11.17
C ARG A 128 -1.93 2.25 10.51
N ILE A 129 -1.75 1.35 9.54
CA ILE A 129 -2.85 0.58 8.94
C ILE A 129 -3.63 -0.17 10.03
N LYS A 130 -2.92 -0.91 10.89
CA LYS A 130 -3.55 -1.67 11.98
C LYS A 130 -4.33 -0.78 12.96
N GLU A 131 -3.84 0.41 13.24
CA GLU A 131 -4.58 1.39 14.04
C GLU A 131 -5.88 1.84 13.34
N LEU A 132 -5.80 2.14 12.04
CA LEU A 132 -6.96 2.58 11.25
C LEU A 132 -8.01 1.47 11.05
N GLU A 133 -7.55 0.22 10.93
CA GLU A 133 -8.39 -1.00 10.90
C GLU A 133 -9.20 -1.14 12.19
N VAL A 134 -8.58 -0.92 13.35
CA VAL A 134 -9.26 -1.03 14.66
C VAL A 134 -10.31 0.07 14.84
N ILE A 135 -10.06 1.26 14.31
CA ILE A 135 -10.96 2.42 14.44
C ILE A 135 -12.13 2.33 13.44
N ASN A 136 -11.93 1.70 12.28
CA ASN A 136 -12.94 1.53 11.23
C ASN A 136 -13.13 0.05 10.88
N PRO A 137 -13.74 -0.75 11.77
CA PRO A 137 -13.98 -2.17 11.52
C PRO A 137 -14.93 -2.41 10.34
#